data_AF-A0A7L2FT10-F1
#
_entry.id   AF-A0A7L2FT10-F1
#
_cell.length_a   1.000
_cell.length_b   1.000
_cell.length_c   1.000
_cell.angle_alpha   90.00
_cell.angle_beta   90.00
_cell.angle_gamma   90.00
#
_symmetry.space_group_name_H-M   'P 1'
#
loop_
_entity.id
_entity.type
_entity.pdbx_description
1 polymer ?
#
loop_
_entity_poly.entity_id
_entity_poly.type
_entity_poly.pdbx_seq_one_letter_code
_entity_poly.pdbx_strand_id
1 'polypeptide(L)'
;GAAAPLHLQYLLEPLHPTVHTQRGATATLPCVLRALPRNYRVKWSKVEPANYGESIIIITNGLFHKNYGPLSPRVRLRHSHRYDASLTISNVALEDEGRYRCQLVNGLEDESISLTLHLEGVVFPYQPSNGRYKFNYHEAKRACEQQDSRLATYQQLYKAWTEGLDWCNAGWILDGTVHYPIINSREPCGGRLLLPGVRTYGARDKQKDRFDAFCFTSALQGSAAF
;
A
#
# COMPACT_ATOMS: atom_id res chain seq x y z
N GLY A 1 32.06 -32.75 16.50
CA GLY A 1 30.76 -32.19 16.07
C GLY A 1 31.01 -31.35 14.84
N ALA A 2 30.31 -31.64 13.74
CA ALA A 2 30.43 -30.82 12.54
C ALA A 2 29.81 -29.45 12.81
N ALA A 3 30.58 -28.38 12.59
CA ALA A 3 30.05 -27.02 12.62
C ALA A 3 28.95 -26.91 11.56
N ALA A 4 27.78 -26.42 11.95
CA ALA A 4 26.73 -26.08 11.00
C ALA A 4 27.30 -25.10 9.96
N PRO A 5 26.97 -25.24 8.67
CA PRO A 5 27.44 -24.29 7.67
C PRO A 5 26.96 -22.89 8.07
N LEU A 6 27.88 -21.92 8.11
CA LEU A 6 27.51 -20.52 8.25
C LEU A 6 26.73 -20.11 7.00
N HIS A 7 25.41 -20.07 7.10
CA HIS A 7 24.53 -19.57 6.04
C HIS A 7 24.85 -18.08 5.85
N LEU A 8 25.47 -17.75 4.72
CA LEU A 8 25.95 -16.40 4.46
C LEU A 8 24.76 -15.52 4.09
N GLN A 9 24.36 -14.61 4.98
CA GLN A 9 23.32 -13.63 4.70
C GLN A 9 23.86 -12.55 3.76
N TYR A 10 23.35 -12.49 2.53
CA TYR A 10 23.76 -11.57 1.48
C TYR A 10 23.01 -10.23 1.53
N LEU A 11 21.78 -10.16 2.04
CA LEU A 11 21.02 -8.91 2.11
C LEU A 11 21.15 -8.25 3.49
N LEU A 12 21.16 -6.92 3.50
CA LEU A 12 20.99 -6.14 4.72
C LEU A 12 19.50 -6.03 5.04
N GLU A 13 19.15 -6.28 6.30
CA GLU A 13 17.81 -5.99 6.78
C GLU A 13 17.63 -4.46 6.84
N PRO A 14 16.51 -3.94 6.32
CA PRO A 14 16.26 -2.51 6.36
C PRO A 14 15.98 -2.06 7.79
N LEU A 15 16.62 -0.97 8.24
CA LEU A 15 16.35 -0.35 9.55
C LEU A 15 14.87 0.06 9.69
N HIS A 16 14.28 0.53 8.59
CA HIS A 16 12.87 0.90 8.51
C HIS A 16 12.21 0.06 7.40
N PRO A 17 11.40 -0.95 7.74
CA PRO A 17 10.74 -1.80 6.75
C PRO A 17 9.56 -1.09 6.06
N THR A 18 9.20 0.12 6.50
CA THR A 18 8.14 0.94 5.90
C THR A 18 8.74 2.25 5.40
N VAL A 19 8.42 2.60 4.16
CA VAL A 19 8.80 3.85 3.51
C VAL A 19 7.54 4.67 3.31
N HIS A 20 7.51 5.85 3.93
CA HIS A 20 6.42 6.81 3.79
C HIS A 20 6.72 7.76 2.63
N THR A 21 5.72 8.06 1.81
CA THR A 21 5.84 9.00 0.69
C THR A 21 4.50 9.66 0.39
N GLN A 22 4.49 10.58 -0.56
CA GLN A 22 3.30 11.27 -1.05
C GLN A 22 3.15 11.05 -2.55
N ARG A 23 1.93 11.25 -3.08
CA ARG A 23 1.67 11.18 -4.51
C ARG A 23 2.51 12.21 -5.26
N GLY A 24 3.03 11.83 -6.42
CA GLY A 24 3.91 12.65 -7.26
C GLY A 24 5.37 12.69 -6.80
N ALA A 25 5.68 12.30 -5.56
CA ALA A 25 7.04 12.27 -5.05
C ALA A 25 7.87 11.13 -5.67
N THR A 26 9.16 11.12 -5.37
CA THR A 26 10.06 9.99 -5.66
C THR A 26 10.35 9.24 -4.38
N ALA A 27 10.09 7.93 -4.36
CA ALA A 27 10.35 7.06 -3.22
C ALA A 27 11.49 6.07 -3.53
N THR A 28 12.32 5.77 -2.53
CA THR A 28 13.36 4.76 -2.64
C THR A 28 13.11 3.64 -1.64
N LEU A 29 13.00 2.42 -2.15
CA LEU A 29 12.90 1.19 -1.38
C LEU A 29 14.31 0.59 -1.24
N PRO A 30 14.89 0.58 -0.03
CA PRO A 30 16.28 0.18 0.17
C PRO A 30 16.46 -1.33 -0.06
N CYS A 31 17.46 -1.71 -0.85
CA CYS A 31 17.94 -3.09 -0.90
C CYS A 31 19.44 -3.08 -1.14
N VAL A 32 20.18 -3.38 -0.07
CA VAL A 32 21.63 -3.30 -0.05
C VAL A 32 22.22 -4.67 0.25
N LEU A 33 23.22 -5.06 -0.53
CA LEU A 33 23.89 -6.34 -0.39
C LEU A 33 25.08 -6.19 0.57
N ARG A 34 25.23 -7.13 1.51
CA ARG A 34 26.42 -7.29 2.37
C ARG A 34 27.60 -7.87 1.59
N ALA A 35 27.31 -8.77 0.66
CA ALA A 35 28.30 -9.47 -0.16
C ALA A 35 27.73 -9.74 -1.56
N LEU A 36 28.62 -9.85 -2.56
CA LEU A 36 28.25 -10.16 -3.94
C LEU A 36 28.58 -11.63 -4.24
N PRO A 37 27.58 -12.51 -4.42
CA PRO A 37 27.83 -13.86 -4.92
C PRO A 37 28.42 -13.81 -6.33
N ARG A 38 29.15 -14.86 -6.74
CA ARG A 38 29.75 -14.94 -8.09
C ARG A 38 28.70 -14.84 -9.20
N ASN A 39 27.60 -15.58 -9.05
CA ASN A 39 26.46 -15.56 -9.96
C ASN A 39 25.22 -15.24 -9.12
N TYR A 40 24.61 -14.10 -9.35
CA TYR A 40 23.40 -13.71 -8.64
C TYR A 40 22.47 -12.90 -9.53
N ARG A 41 21.20 -12.88 -9.12
CA ARG A 41 20.19 -11.96 -9.65
C ARG A 41 19.45 -11.35 -8.49
N VAL A 42 19.20 -10.05 -8.58
CA VAL A 42 18.27 -9.35 -7.70
C VAL A 42 16.98 -9.12 -8.47
N LYS A 43 15.86 -9.59 -7.90
CA LYS A 43 14.50 -9.41 -8.41
C LYS A 43 13.74 -8.49 -7.47
N TRP A 44 13.19 -7.42 -8.02
CA TRP A 44 12.17 -6.62 -7.37
C TRP A 44 10.79 -7.03 -7.86
N SER A 45 9.87 -7.23 -6.93
CA SER A 45 8.46 -7.51 -7.21
C SER A 45 7.54 -6.74 -6.27
N LYS A 46 6.32 -6.44 -6.74
CA LYS A 46 5.21 -6.02 -5.89
C LYS A 46 4.42 -7.25 -5.47
N VAL A 47 4.24 -7.44 -4.18
CA VAL A 47 3.51 -8.57 -3.61
C VAL A 47 2.02 -8.26 -3.68
N GLU A 48 1.26 -9.14 -4.31
CA GLU A 48 -0.19 -9.02 -4.43
C GLU A 48 -0.87 -9.77 -3.27
N PRO A 49 -1.60 -9.08 -2.38
CA PRO A 49 -2.22 -9.73 -1.22
C PRO A 49 -3.30 -10.75 -1.59
N ALA A 50 -3.96 -10.56 -2.73
CA ALA A 50 -5.17 -11.30 -3.08
C ALA A 50 -4.93 -12.73 -3.59
N ASN A 51 -3.79 -12.99 -4.23
CA ASN A 51 -3.49 -14.25 -4.92
C ASN A 51 -2.15 -14.87 -4.50
N TYR A 52 -1.49 -14.32 -3.46
CA TYR A 52 -0.12 -14.68 -3.08
C TYR A 52 0.89 -14.57 -4.24
N GLY A 53 0.55 -13.80 -5.26
CA GLY A 53 1.34 -13.58 -6.46
C GLY A 53 2.35 -12.45 -6.30
N GLU A 54 3.26 -12.39 -7.26
CA GLU A 54 4.26 -11.33 -7.35
C GLU A 54 4.28 -10.74 -8.77
N SER A 55 4.00 -9.45 -8.88
CA SER A 55 4.20 -8.70 -10.10
C SER A 55 5.66 -8.26 -10.19
N ILE A 56 6.43 -8.87 -11.09
CA ILE A 56 7.85 -8.55 -11.30
C ILE A 56 7.99 -7.13 -11.83
N ILE A 57 8.94 -6.36 -11.27
CA ILE A 57 9.21 -4.96 -11.61
C ILE A 57 10.56 -4.82 -12.30
N ILE A 58 11.63 -5.34 -11.69
CA ILE A 58 13.00 -5.30 -12.22
C ILE A 58 13.71 -6.62 -11.91
N ILE A 59 14.53 -7.10 -12.85
CA ILE A 59 15.55 -8.13 -12.59
C ILE A 59 16.91 -7.59 -13.01
N THR A 60 17.92 -7.72 -12.15
CA THR A 60 19.30 -7.28 -12.44
C THR A 60 20.32 -8.33 -12.01
N ASN A 61 21.48 -8.35 -12.68
CA ASN A 61 22.67 -9.10 -12.25
C ASN A 61 23.80 -8.17 -11.75
N GLY A 62 23.48 -6.90 -11.47
CA GLY A 62 24.44 -5.87 -11.04
C GLY A 62 25.13 -5.11 -12.18
N LEU A 63 25.13 -5.64 -13.41
CA LEU A 63 25.67 -4.96 -14.59
C LEU A 63 24.56 -4.54 -15.55
N PHE A 64 23.59 -5.44 -15.76
CA PHE A 64 22.45 -5.24 -16.63
C PHE A 64 21.17 -5.40 -15.83
N HIS A 65 20.11 -4.73 -16.28
CA HIS A 65 18.78 -4.89 -15.71
C HIS A 65 17.72 -4.91 -16.82
N LYS A 66 16.57 -5.49 -16.49
CA LYS A 66 15.38 -5.47 -17.34
C LYS A 66 14.17 -5.08 -16.49
N ASN A 67 13.38 -4.15 -17.01
CA ASN A 67 12.14 -3.69 -16.38
C ASN A 67 10.94 -4.49 -16.90
N TYR A 68 9.93 -4.65 -16.05
CA TYR A 68 8.73 -5.43 -16.29
C TYR A 68 7.50 -4.70 -15.74
N GLY A 69 6.33 -5.04 -16.29
CA GLY A 69 5.05 -4.53 -15.82
C GLY A 69 4.81 -3.03 -16.08
N PRO A 70 3.65 -2.51 -15.66
CA PRO A 70 3.23 -1.13 -15.92
C PRO A 70 4.04 -0.09 -15.12
N LEU A 71 4.73 -0.50 -14.05
CA LEU A 71 5.61 0.39 -13.27
C LEU A 71 6.94 0.70 -13.99
N SER A 72 7.32 -0.10 -15.00
CA SER A 72 8.56 0.00 -15.78
C SER A 72 9.05 1.43 -16.12
N PRO A 73 8.23 2.35 -16.66
CA PRO A 73 8.70 3.68 -17.03
C PRO A 73 9.08 4.58 -15.84
N ARG A 74 8.58 4.26 -14.65
CA ARG A 74 8.75 5.07 -13.42
C ARG A 74 9.79 4.50 -12.47
N VAL A 75 10.37 3.33 -12.77
CA VAL A 75 11.27 2.62 -11.86
C VAL A 75 12.70 2.59 -12.35
N ARG A 76 13.64 2.78 -11.42
CA ARG A 76 15.08 2.72 -11.67
C ARG A 76 15.80 2.11 -10.47
N LEU A 77 16.97 1.52 -10.71
CA LEU A 77 17.87 1.12 -9.64
C LEU A 77 18.76 2.31 -9.25
N ARG A 78 18.92 2.55 -7.95
CA ARG A 78 19.63 3.74 -7.43
C ARG A 78 21.15 3.70 -7.69
N HIS A 79 21.75 2.51 -7.75
CA HIS A 79 23.17 2.29 -8.10
C HIS A 79 24.18 3.28 -7.46
N SER A 80 23.95 3.72 -6.22
CA SER A 80 24.87 4.65 -5.53
C SER A 80 26.27 4.04 -5.35
N HIS A 81 26.34 2.71 -5.24
CA HIS A 81 27.55 1.89 -5.24
C HIS A 81 27.22 0.48 -5.74
N ARG A 82 28.25 -0.35 -5.98
CA ARG A 82 28.10 -1.71 -6.55
C ARG A 82 27.26 -2.71 -5.73
N TYR A 83 26.92 -2.36 -4.48
CA TYR A 83 26.10 -3.19 -3.58
C TYR A 83 24.68 -2.61 -3.39
N ASP A 84 24.39 -1.45 -3.98
CA ASP A 84 23.11 -0.77 -3.89
C ASP A 84 22.19 -1.24 -5.02
N ALA A 85 21.25 -2.11 -4.68
CA ALA A 85 20.19 -2.61 -5.55
C ALA A 85 18.84 -1.98 -5.20
N SER A 86 18.82 -0.81 -4.55
CA SER A 86 17.60 -0.13 -4.11
C SER A 86 16.74 0.30 -5.30
N LEU A 87 15.42 0.10 -5.18
CA LEU A 87 14.45 0.48 -6.20
C LEU A 87 13.96 1.91 -5.96
N THR A 88 14.07 2.77 -6.96
CA THR A 88 13.52 4.11 -6.95
C THR A 88 12.29 4.17 -7.83
N ILE A 89 11.18 4.71 -7.30
CA ILE A 89 9.90 4.89 -7.99
C ILE A 89 9.65 6.39 -8.09
N SER A 90 9.69 6.95 -9.30
CA SER A 90 9.37 8.36 -9.57
C SER A 90 7.89 8.56 -9.84
N ASN A 91 7.36 9.76 -9.54
CA ASN A 91 5.95 10.10 -9.75
C ASN A 91 5.03 9.01 -9.16
N VAL A 92 5.14 8.80 -7.84
CA VAL A 92 4.38 7.77 -7.12
C VAL A 92 2.88 8.04 -7.24
N ALA A 93 2.13 7.00 -7.60
CA ALA A 93 0.68 7.04 -7.78
C ALA A 93 -0.04 6.32 -6.62
N LEU A 94 -1.37 6.50 -6.51
CA LEU A 94 -2.16 5.96 -5.40
C LEU A 94 -2.16 4.42 -5.36
N GLU A 95 -2.04 3.79 -6.52
CA GLU A 95 -1.95 2.35 -6.74
C GLU A 95 -0.56 1.77 -6.44
N ASP A 96 0.46 2.60 -6.25
CA ASP A 96 1.81 2.14 -5.92
C ASP A 96 1.94 1.75 -4.44
N GLU A 97 1.07 2.25 -3.55
CA GLU A 97 1.03 1.79 -2.16
C GLU A 97 0.96 0.25 -2.09
N GLY A 98 1.74 -0.35 -1.18
CA GLY A 98 1.73 -1.80 -0.98
C GLY A 98 3.07 -2.37 -0.59
N ARG A 99 3.12 -3.70 -0.55
CA ARG A 99 4.30 -4.46 -0.16
C ARG A 99 5.15 -4.82 -1.38
N TYR A 100 6.45 -4.60 -1.26
CA TYR A 100 7.46 -4.88 -2.25
C TYR A 100 8.47 -5.88 -1.69
N ARG A 101 9.05 -6.70 -2.57
CA ARG A 101 10.03 -7.70 -2.21
C ARG A 101 11.29 -7.50 -3.04
N CYS A 102 12.43 -7.43 -2.37
CA CYS A 102 13.74 -7.55 -2.98
C CYS A 102 14.24 -8.97 -2.70
N GLN A 103 14.44 -9.76 -3.75
CA GLN A 103 14.89 -11.14 -3.65
C GLN A 103 16.23 -11.31 -4.36
N LEU A 104 17.22 -11.87 -3.67
CA LEU A 104 18.49 -12.29 -4.22
C LEU A 104 18.45 -13.79 -4.47
N VAL A 105 18.77 -14.19 -5.70
CA VAL A 105 18.82 -15.58 -6.16
C VAL A 105 20.23 -15.86 -6.65
N ASN A 106 20.91 -16.85 -6.05
CA ASN A 106 22.29 -17.22 -6.41
C ASN A 106 22.45 -18.68 -6.87
N GLY A 107 21.34 -19.40 -7.08
CA GLY A 107 21.33 -20.80 -7.56
C GLY A 107 21.52 -21.86 -6.48
N LEU A 108 21.83 -21.46 -5.23
CA LEU A 108 21.87 -22.35 -4.07
C LEU A 108 20.72 -22.02 -3.12
N GLU A 109 20.53 -20.73 -2.82
CA GLU A 109 19.58 -20.24 -1.84
C GLU A 109 18.94 -18.92 -2.32
N ASP A 110 17.69 -18.71 -1.91
CA ASP A 110 16.94 -17.49 -2.15
C ASP A 110 16.82 -16.70 -0.85
N GLU A 111 17.36 -15.49 -0.84
CA GLU A 111 17.21 -14.57 0.28
C GLU A 111 16.27 -13.43 -0.12
N SER A 112 15.39 -12.99 0.78
CA SER A 112 14.51 -11.87 0.47
C SER A 112 14.25 -10.97 1.66
N ILE A 113 14.10 -9.68 1.37
CA ILE A 113 13.58 -8.68 2.29
C ILE A 113 12.26 -8.14 1.74
N SER A 114 11.35 -7.77 2.64
CA SER A 114 10.08 -7.13 2.27
C SER A 114 10.02 -5.72 2.82
N LEU A 115 9.55 -4.79 2.02
CA LEU A 115 9.33 -3.40 2.38
C LEU A 115 7.89 -3.01 2.08
N THR A 116 7.33 -2.09 2.85
CA THR A 116 6.00 -1.53 2.60
C THR A 116 6.15 -0.08 2.19
N LEU A 117 5.65 0.28 1.01
CA LEU A 117 5.47 1.67 0.61
C LEU A 117 4.11 2.14 1.12
N HIS A 118 4.07 3.19 1.94
CA HIS A 118 2.84 3.76 2.48
C HIS A 118 2.67 5.21 2.00
N LEU A 119 1.47 5.56 1.56
CA LEU A 119 1.16 6.93 1.16
C LEU A 119 0.61 7.73 2.33
N GLU A 120 1.19 8.90 2.55
CA GLU A 120 0.64 9.90 3.45
C GLU A 120 -0.51 10.64 2.75
N GLY A 121 -1.57 10.90 3.50
CA GLY A 121 -2.77 11.50 2.95
C GLY A 121 -3.90 11.55 3.97
N VAL A 122 -5.09 11.88 3.48
CA VAL A 122 -6.29 12.07 4.29
C VAL A 122 -7.40 11.13 3.83
N VAL A 123 -8.20 10.66 4.78
CA VAL A 123 -9.44 9.93 4.50
C VAL A 123 -10.63 10.85 4.76
N PHE A 124 -11.57 10.88 3.82
CA PHE A 124 -12.81 11.64 3.95
C PHE A 124 -14.02 10.77 3.59
N PRO A 125 -15.14 10.92 4.30
CA PRO A 125 -16.40 10.29 3.92
C PRO A 125 -16.97 10.99 2.67
N TYR A 126 -17.54 10.21 1.76
CA TYR A 126 -18.17 10.71 0.54
C TYR A 126 -19.53 10.07 0.32
N GLN A 127 -20.54 10.92 0.11
CA GLN A 127 -21.93 10.53 -0.15
C GLN A 127 -22.49 11.36 -1.32
N PRO A 128 -23.44 10.85 -2.10
CA PRO A 128 -24.05 11.61 -3.19
C PRO A 128 -25.02 12.68 -2.67
N SER A 129 -25.25 13.70 -3.49
CA SER A 129 -26.13 14.83 -3.15
C SER A 129 -27.60 14.44 -2.96
N ASN A 130 -28.04 13.34 -3.56
CA ASN A 130 -29.42 12.83 -3.49
C ASN A 130 -29.67 11.90 -2.27
N GLY A 131 -28.76 11.86 -1.31
CA GLY A 131 -28.94 11.20 -0.02
C GLY A 131 -27.93 10.09 0.28
N ARG A 132 -28.09 9.47 1.45
CA ARG A 132 -27.19 8.45 1.99
C ARG A 132 -27.47 7.07 1.41
N TYR A 133 -26.44 6.23 1.39
CA TYR A 133 -26.50 4.81 1.01
C TYR A 133 -27.01 4.59 -0.41
N LYS A 134 -26.42 5.30 -1.34
CA LYS A 134 -26.81 5.26 -2.76
C LYS A 134 -25.74 4.69 -3.67
N PHE A 135 -24.52 4.43 -3.21
CA PHE A 135 -23.49 3.83 -4.05
C PHE A 135 -23.40 2.33 -3.86
N ASN A 136 -23.45 1.55 -4.95
CA ASN A 136 -22.82 0.24 -4.95
C ASN A 136 -21.28 0.38 -4.96
N TYR A 137 -20.54 -0.73 -4.83
CA TYR A 137 -19.08 -0.67 -4.72
C TYR A 137 -18.42 0.00 -5.94
N HIS A 138 -18.90 -0.31 -7.15
CA HIS A 138 -18.34 0.23 -8.39
C HIS A 138 -18.65 1.72 -8.59
N GLU A 139 -19.81 2.17 -8.14
CA GLU A 139 -20.19 3.58 -8.09
C GLU A 139 -19.35 4.32 -7.04
N ALA A 140 -19.18 3.77 -5.84
CA ALA A 140 -18.35 4.34 -4.78
C ALA A 140 -16.89 4.49 -5.22
N LYS A 141 -16.35 3.46 -5.90
CA LYS A 141 -14.99 3.51 -6.45
C LYS A 141 -14.84 4.65 -7.46
N ARG A 142 -15.73 4.72 -8.46
CA ARG A 142 -15.73 5.79 -9.47
C ARG A 142 -15.94 7.18 -8.85
N ALA A 143 -16.79 7.27 -7.84
CA ALA A 143 -17.04 8.50 -7.12
C ALA A 143 -15.77 9.04 -6.45
N CYS A 144 -15.00 8.18 -5.77
CA CYS A 144 -13.69 8.59 -5.24
C CYS A 144 -12.72 8.99 -6.37
N GLU A 145 -12.64 8.21 -7.46
CA GLU A 145 -11.78 8.52 -8.61
C GLU A 145 -12.09 9.90 -9.23
N GLN A 146 -13.37 10.28 -9.30
CA GLN A 146 -13.80 11.60 -9.76
C GLN A 146 -13.37 12.75 -8.83
N GLN A 147 -13.05 12.46 -7.57
CA GLN A 147 -12.50 13.42 -6.60
C GLN A 147 -10.96 13.36 -6.52
N ASP A 148 -10.29 12.85 -7.56
CA ASP A 148 -8.84 12.65 -7.60
C ASP A 148 -8.30 11.81 -6.42
N SER A 149 -9.10 10.82 -6.01
CA SER A 149 -8.86 9.97 -4.85
C SER A 149 -9.14 8.50 -5.18
N ARG A 150 -8.91 7.60 -4.23
CA ARG A 150 -9.33 6.19 -4.34
C ARG A 150 -10.09 5.77 -3.10
N LEU A 151 -10.79 4.64 -3.14
CA LEU A 151 -11.31 4.06 -1.90
C LEU A 151 -10.14 3.85 -0.89
N ALA A 152 -10.39 4.21 0.36
CA ALA A 152 -9.41 4.08 1.44
C ALA A 152 -9.14 2.59 1.74
N THR A 153 -7.92 2.25 2.15
CA THR A 153 -7.66 0.94 2.77
C THR A 153 -8.18 0.93 4.21
N TYR A 154 -8.35 -0.25 4.80
CA TYR A 154 -8.68 -0.34 6.22
C TYR A 154 -7.62 0.35 7.10
N GLN A 155 -6.34 0.20 6.76
CA GLN A 155 -5.25 0.85 7.51
C GLN A 155 -5.36 2.38 7.47
N GLN A 156 -5.68 2.95 6.31
CA GLN A 156 -5.89 4.39 6.15
C GLN A 156 -7.13 4.86 6.93
N LEU A 157 -8.24 4.12 6.87
CA LEU A 157 -9.45 4.44 7.64
C LEU A 157 -9.22 4.35 9.15
N TYR A 158 -8.51 3.32 9.60
CA TYR A 158 -8.15 3.14 11.01
C TYR A 158 -7.27 4.29 11.50
N LYS A 159 -6.25 4.68 10.72
CA LYS A 159 -5.42 5.85 11.03
C LYS A 159 -6.26 7.12 11.17
N ALA A 160 -7.13 7.40 10.20
CA ALA A 160 -8.00 8.57 10.26
C ALA A 160 -8.93 8.56 11.48
N TRP A 161 -9.45 7.39 11.88
CA TRP A 161 -10.22 7.22 13.11
C TRP A 161 -9.39 7.52 14.36
N THR A 162 -8.15 7.02 14.45
CA THR A 162 -7.25 7.36 15.56
C THR A 162 -6.89 8.85 15.62
N GLU A 163 -7.02 9.55 14.49
CA GLU A 163 -6.79 10.99 14.34
C GLU A 163 -8.08 11.82 14.50
N GLY A 164 -9.23 11.20 14.79
CA GLY A 164 -10.46 11.92 15.15
C GLY A 164 -11.66 11.72 14.20
N LEU A 165 -11.56 10.90 13.16
CA LEU A 165 -12.68 10.64 12.25
C LEU A 165 -13.81 9.86 12.96
N ASP A 166 -14.96 10.52 13.15
CA ASP A 166 -16.19 9.95 13.74
C ASP A 166 -17.38 10.10 12.78
N TRP A 167 -17.69 9.03 12.04
CA TRP A 167 -18.70 9.04 10.98
C TRP A 167 -19.68 7.87 11.11
N CYS A 168 -20.97 8.21 11.26
CA CYS A 168 -22.04 7.25 11.54
C CYS A 168 -22.50 6.43 10.34
N ASN A 169 -22.26 6.92 9.11
CA ASN A 169 -22.73 6.21 7.93
C ASN A 169 -21.74 5.11 7.53
N ALA A 170 -22.27 3.93 7.22
CA ALA A 170 -21.52 2.85 6.61
C ALA A 170 -21.07 3.19 5.18
N GLY A 171 -19.80 2.93 4.88
CA GLY A 171 -19.21 3.23 3.58
C GLY A 171 -18.30 2.11 3.07
N TRP A 172 -18.24 1.99 1.74
CA TRP A 172 -17.31 1.08 1.06
C TRP A 172 -15.85 1.51 1.28
N ILE A 173 -14.96 0.53 1.40
CA ILE A 173 -13.50 0.71 1.38
C ILE A 173 -12.87 -0.17 0.28
N LEU A 174 -11.55 -0.05 0.05
CA LEU A 174 -10.86 -0.54 -1.14
C LEU A 174 -11.05 -2.03 -1.43
N ASP A 175 -11.01 -2.87 -0.40
CA ASP A 175 -11.18 -4.33 -0.53
C ASP A 175 -12.65 -4.75 -0.84
N GLY A 176 -13.58 -3.81 -0.77
CA GLY A 176 -15.01 -4.03 -0.96
C GLY A 176 -15.72 -4.58 0.27
N THR A 177 -15.13 -4.40 1.44
CA THR A 177 -15.87 -4.46 2.71
C THR A 177 -16.47 -3.10 3.06
N VAL A 178 -17.37 -3.10 4.04
CA VAL A 178 -18.11 -1.90 4.46
C VAL A 178 -17.82 -1.62 5.93
N HIS A 179 -17.46 -0.38 6.24
CA HIS A 179 -17.07 0.05 7.58
C HIS A 179 -17.71 1.38 7.98
N TYR A 180 -17.68 1.70 9.27
CA TYR A 180 -17.99 3.03 9.79
C TYR A 180 -17.20 3.29 11.09
N PRO A 181 -16.42 4.38 11.17
CA PRO A 181 -15.62 4.72 12.35
C PRO A 181 -16.45 5.49 13.37
N ILE A 182 -16.48 5.04 14.62
CA ILE A 182 -17.17 5.73 15.73
C ILE A 182 -16.18 6.04 16.85
N ILE A 183 -16.14 7.30 17.28
CA ILE A 183 -15.44 7.71 18.50
C ILE A 183 -16.46 7.91 19.62
N ASN A 184 -17.51 8.69 19.38
CA ASN A 184 -18.51 9.00 20.39
C ASN A 184 -19.74 8.10 20.25
N SER A 185 -19.98 7.26 21.25
CA SER A 185 -21.12 6.34 21.29
C SER A 185 -22.45 7.10 21.33
N ARG A 186 -23.35 6.80 20.38
CA ARG A 186 -24.64 7.48 20.22
C ARG A 186 -25.69 6.52 19.66
N GLU A 187 -26.94 6.73 20.09
CA GLU A 187 -28.10 5.88 19.74
C GLU A 187 -28.21 5.55 18.24
N PRO A 188 -28.21 6.53 17.31
CA PRO A 188 -28.38 6.25 15.88
C PRO A 188 -27.25 5.43 15.26
N CYS A 189 -26.11 5.29 15.95
CA CYS A 189 -24.91 4.65 15.46
C CYS A 189 -24.61 3.38 16.27
N GLY A 190 -25.65 2.59 16.55
CA GLY A 190 -25.55 1.30 17.22
C GLY A 190 -25.73 1.32 18.75
N GLY A 191 -26.05 2.47 19.35
CA GLY A 191 -26.36 2.56 20.78
C GLY A 191 -25.25 3.17 21.64
N ARG A 192 -25.63 3.66 22.82
CA ARG A 192 -24.72 4.35 23.76
C ARG A 192 -23.73 3.42 24.47
N LEU A 193 -24.00 2.12 24.49
CA LEU A 193 -23.17 1.12 25.17
C LEU A 193 -22.04 0.57 24.29
N LEU A 194 -22.05 0.85 22.99
CA LEU A 194 -21.00 0.34 22.10
C LEU A 194 -19.72 1.14 22.25
N LEU A 195 -18.59 0.45 22.38
CA LEU A 195 -17.27 1.08 22.50
C LEU A 195 -16.83 1.78 21.19
N PRO A 196 -15.86 2.72 21.27
CA PRO A 196 -15.21 3.31 20.12
C PRO A 196 -14.54 2.25 19.23
N GLY A 197 -14.53 2.48 17.92
CA GLY A 197 -13.83 1.62 16.96
C GLY A 197 -14.28 1.80 15.52
N VAL A 198 -13.49 1.22 14.61
CA VAL A 198 -13.88 1.05 13.20
C VAL A 198 -14.73 -0.21 13.09
N ARG A 199 -16.04 -0.02 12.95
CA ARG A 199 -17.00 -1.11 12.90
C ARG A 199 -17.21 -1.56 11.47
N THR A 200 -17.55 -2.84 11.29
CA THR A 200 -17.67 -3.44 9.97
C THR A 200 -19.00 -4.15 9.78
N TYR A 201 -19.52 -4.06 8.56
CA TYR A 201 -20.56 -4.95 8.05
C TYR A 201 -19.98 -6.10 7.24
N GLY A 202 -18.66 -6.23 7.15
CA GLY A 202 -17.95 -7.27 6.40
C GLY A 202 -18.03 -7.07 4.89
N ALA A 203 -17.76 -8.16 4.17
CA ALA A 203 -17.95 -8.23 2.72
C ALA A 203 -19.43 -8.16 2.37
N ARG A 204 -19.76 -7.40 1.32
CA ARG A 204 -21.13 -7.14 0.86
C ARG A 204 -21.25 -7.37 -0.65
N ASP A 205 -22.47 -7.50 -1.16
CA ASP A 205 -22.70 -7.68 -2.59
C ASP A 205 -22.33 -6.38 -3.33
N LYS A 206 -21.22 -6.43 -4.08
CA LYS A 206 -20.64 -5.27 -4.78
C LYS A 206 -21.56 -4.64 -5.82
N GLN A 207 -22.60 -5.35 -6.26
CA GLN A 207 -23.57 -4.88 -7.26
C GLN A 207 -24.89 -4.43 -6.63
N LYS A 208 -25.39 -5.18 -5.64
CA LYS A 208 -26.73 -4.99 -5.07
C LYS A 208 -26.75 -4.10 -3.85
N ASP A 209 -25.79 -4.26 -2.95
CA ASP A 209 -25.78 -3.52 -1.69
C ASP A 209 -25.38 -2.07 -1.94
N ARG A 210 -25.95 -1.15 -1.16
CA ARG A 210 -25.70 0.29 -1.31
C ARG A 210 -25.31 0.94 0.01
N PHE A 211 -24.25 1.74 -0.04
CA PHE A 211 -23.63 2.42 1.08
C PHE A 211 -23.06 3.78 0.63
N ASP A 212 -22.38 4.48 1.53
CA ASP A 212 -21.55 5.65 1.19
C ASP A 212 -20.14 5.16 0.78
N ALA A 213 -19.14 6.04 0.76
CA ALA A 213 -17.75 5.68 0.49
C ALA A 213 -16.80 6.35 1.50
N PHE A 214 -15.68 5.70 1.80
CA PHE A 214 -14.53 6.37 2.41
C PHE A 214 -13.43 6.49 1.35
N CYS A 215 -13.12 7.72 0.97
CA CYS A 215 -12.11 8.03 -0.03
C CYS A 215 -10.81 8.45 0.64
N PHE A 216 -9.68 8.08 0.04
CA PHE A 216 -8.33 8.47 0.44
C PHE A 216 -7.67 9.24 -0.70
N THR A 217 -7.10 10.38 -0.36
CA THR A 217 -6.23 11.14 -1.27
C THR A 217 -4.89 11.43 -0.59
N SER A 218 -3.83 11.41 -1.39
CA SER A 218 -2.49 11.83 -0.97
C SER A 218 -2.25 13.19 -1.60
N ALA A 219 -2.10 14.23 -0.78
CA ALA A 219 -1.94 15.59 -1.26
C ALA A 219 -0.69 15.69 -2.16
N LEU A 220 -0.86 16.28 -3.34
CA LEU A 220 0.27 16.74 -4.15
C LEU A 220 0.89 17.93 -3.42
N GLN A 221 2.21 18.00 -3.42
CA GLN A 221 2.94 19.16 -2.90
C GLN A 221 2.38 20.44 -3.53
N GLY A 222 1.67 21.28 -2.75
CA GLY A 222 1.24 22.62 -3.16
C GLY A 222 -0.27 22.95 -3.20
N SER A 223 -1.19 22.09 -2.78
CA SER A 223 -2.62 22.46 -2.72
C SER A 223 -3.29 22.06 -1.41
N ALA A 224 -2.93 22.77 -0.34
CA ALA A 224 -3.82 22.96 0.80
C ALA A 224 -4.54 24.30 0.60
N ALA A 225 -5.72 24.26 0.02
CA ALA A 225 -6.71 25.31 0.17
C ALA A 225 -7.89 24.65 0.89
N PHE A 226 -7.95 24.85 2.20
CA PHE A 226 -9.16 24.74 3.00
C PHE A 226 -9.59 26.15 3.38
#